data_AF-A0A6G8NZV2-F1
#
_entry.id   AF-A0A6G8NZV2-F1
#
_cell.length_a   1.000
_cell.length_b   1.000
_cell.length_c   1.000
_cell.angle_alpha   90.00
_cell.angle_beta   90.00
_cell.angle_gamma   90.00
#
_symmetry.space_group_name_H-M   'P 1'
#
loop_
_entity.id
_entity.type
_entity.pdbx_description
1 polymer ?
#
loop_
_entity_poly.entity_id
_entity_poly.type
_entity_poly.pdbx_seq_one_letter_code
_entity_poly.pdbx_strand_id
1 'polypeptide(L)'
;MSCAIIGFGKIGQAFAKAFARSGIEVSVATTRDPESFASAAAAIGPTIIPKKMAEAVKADMVFLAVRFESHRDVAKALPTWKGKTIIDATNAYGGLCRVKDDATISRLR
;
A
#
# COMPACT_ATOMS: atom_id res chain seq x y z
N MET A 1 16.57 4.81 2.62
CA MET A 1 15.51 3.79 2.59
C MET A 1 14.36 4.34 1.76
N SER A 2 13.84 3.57 0.82
CA SER A 2 12.76 4.01 -0.06
C SER A 2 11.40 3.51 0.45
N CYS A 3 10.42 4.42 0.53
CA CYS A 3 9.07 4.12 0.95
C CYS A 3 8.08 4.33 -0.20
N ALA A 4 7.17 3.38 -0.37
CA ALA A 4 6.10 3.47 -1.34
C ALA A 4 4.73 3.23 -0.72
N ILE A 5 3.73 4.00 -1.10
CA ILE A 5 2.33 3.79 -0.76
C ILE A 5 1.60 3.29 -2.01
N ILE A 6 1.03 2.10 -1.92
CA ILE A 6 0.19 1.51 -2.97
C ILE A 6 -1.27 1.68 -2.56
N GLY A 7 -1.97 2.54 -3.29
CA GLY A 7 -3.35 2.92 -3.01
C GLY A 7 -3.45 4.36 -2.51
N PHE A 8 -4.11 5.21 -3.27
CA PHE A 8 -4.26 6.65 -2.97
C PHE A 8 -5.72 7.03 -2.70
N GLY A 9 -6.38 6.22 -1.86
CA GLY A 9 -7.68 6.55 -1.27
C GLY A 9 -7.53 7.43 -0.02
N LYS A 10 -8.59 7.50 0.81
CA LYS A 10 -8.57 8.25 2.08
C LYS A 10 -7.41 7.83 3.00
N ILE A 11 -7.13 6.53 3.08
CA ILE A 11 -6.02 5.98 3.89
C ILE A 11 -4.66 6.37 3.30
N GLY A 12 -4.46 6.14 2.00
CA GLY A 12 -3.20 6.51 1.32
C GLY A 12 -2.88 8.00 1.41
N GLN A 13 -3.90 8.86 1.27
CA GLN A 13 -3.74 10.30 1.46
C GLN A 13 -3.40 10.67 2.91
N ALA A 14 -3.94 9.96 3.90
CA ALA A 14 -3.60 10.18 5.30
C ALA A 14 -2.13 9.82 5.58
N PHE A 15 -1.65 8.70 5.03
CA PHE A 15 -0.23 8.35 5.10
C PHE A 15 0.64 9.40 4.41
N ALA A 16 0.29 9.79 3.18
CA ALA A 16 1.03 10.82 2.44
C ALA A 16 1.11 12.14 3.23
N LYS A 17 0.01 12.59 3.87
CA LYS A 17 0.01 13.76 4.75
C LYS A 17 0.90 13.58 5.98
N ALA A 18 0.91 12.40 6.59
CA ALA A 18 1.79 12.11 7.71
C ALA A 18 3.26 12.20 7.30
N PHE A 19 3.64 11.57 6.19
CA PHE A 19 5.00 11.60 5.67
C PHE A 19 5.45 13.00 5.22
N ALA A 20 4.56 13.76 4.58
CA ALA A 20 4.83 15.14 4.19
C ALA A 20 5.14 16.03 5.41
N ARG A 21 4.41 15.86 6.52
CA ARG A 21 4.69 16.57 7.78
C ARG A 21 6.02 16.19 8.41
N SER A 22 6.44 14.94 8.23
CA SER A 22 7.74 14.45 8.70
C SER A 22 8.90 14.75 7.74
N GLY A 23 8.64 15.35 6.58
CA GLY A 23 9.66 15.64 5.57
C GLY A 23 10.23 14.38 4.90
N ILE A 24 9.52 13.25 4.95
CA ILE A 24 9.96 11.98 4.37
C ILE A 24 9.44 11.90 2.93
N GLU A 25 10.34 11.64 2.00
CA GLU A 25 9.98 11.39 0.60
C GLU A 25 9.31 10.01 0.46
N VAL A 26 8.14 10.00 -0.18
CA VAL A 26 7.37 8.78 -0.38
C VAL A 26 6.83 8.72 -1.80
N SER A 27 7.08 7.59 -2.46
CA SER A 27 6.50 7.30 -3.77
C SER A 27 5.07 6.82 -3.61
N VAL A 28 4.13 7.35 -4.39
CA VAL A 28 2.73 6.93 -4.36
C VAL A 28 2.36 6.31 -5.69
N ALA A 29 1.76 5.13 -5.66
CA ALA A 29 1.20 4.52 -6.85
C ALA A 29 -0.21 3.99 -6.60
N THR A 30 -0.97 3.89 -7.69
CA THR A 30 -2.26 3.20 -7.69
C THR A 30 -2.33 2.28 -8.90
N THR A 31 -3.41 1.52 -9.03
CA THR A 31 -3.71 0.75 -10.25
C THR A 31 -4.10 1.66 -11.43
N ARG A 32 -4.39 2.94 -11.19
CA ARG A 32 -4.71 3.96 -12.21
C ARG A 32 -3.49 4.79 -12.54
N ASP A 33 -3.54 5.49 -13.67
CA ASP A 33 -2.43 6.32 -14.14
C ASP A 33 -2.04 7.42 -13.15
N PRO A 34 -0.73 7.74 -13.03
CA PRO A 34 -0.21 8.77 -12.13
C PRO A 34 -0.90 10.14 -12.29
N GLU A 35 -1.29 10.49 -13.52
CA GLU A 35 -1.95 11.76 -13.84
C GLU A 35 -3.28 11.94 -13.10
N SER A 36 -4.01 10.85 -12.86
CA SER A 36 -5.31 10.89 -12.18
C SER A 36 -5.24 11.39 -10.73
N PHE A 37 -4.08 11.27 -10.09
CA PHE A 37 -3.90 11.64 -8.69
C PHE A 37 -2.73 12.59 -8.44
N ALA A 38 -2.03 13.03 -9.49
CA ALA A 38 -0.93 13.98 -9.41
C ALA A 38 -1.35 15.31 -8.74
N SER A 39 -2.53 15.84 -9.08
CA SER A 39 -3.06 17.07 -8.45
C SER A 39 -3.26 16.90 -6.94
N ALA A 40 -3.78 15.76 -6.50
CA ALA A 40 -4.00 15.48 -5.09
C ALA A 40 -2.71 15.16 -4.33
N ALA A 41 -1.69 14.58 -4.99
CA ALA A 41 -0.35 14.44 -4.42
C ALA A 41 0.32 15.81 -4.25
N ALA A 42 0.26 16.66 -5.27
CA ALA A 42 0.80 18.02 -5.23
C ALA A 42 0.16 18.89 -4.14
N ALA A 43 -1.15 18.70 -3.87
CA ALA A 43 -1.86 19.39 -2.80
C ALA A 43 -1.39 18.98 -1.38
N ILE A 44 -0.79 17.79 -1.23
CA ILE A 44 -0.28 17.32 0.07
C ILE A 44 1.12 17.85 0.33
N GLY A 45 1.98 17.84 -0.69
CA GLY A 45 3.32 18.41 -0.59
C GLY A 45 4.29 17.88 -1.64
N PRO A 46 5.45 18.54 -1.79
CA PRO A 46 6.45 18.19 -2.80
C PRO A 46 7.17 16.86 -2.52
N THR A 47 7.08 16.33 -1.30
CA THR A 47 7.72 15.07 -0.91
C THR A 47 6.95 13.83 -1.38
N ILE A 48 5.76 14.01 -1.95
CA ILE A 48 4.88 12.93 -2.40
C ILE A 48 4.99 12.79 -3.91
N ILE A 49 5.73 11.77 -4.35
CA ILE A 49 6.05 11.58 -5.77
C ILE A 49 5.08 10.55 -6.37
N PRO A 50 4.14 10.97 -7.25
CA PRO A 50 3.31 10.02 -7.97
C PRO A 50 4.17 9.22 -8.96
N LYS A 51 4.16 7.89 -8.84
CA LYS A 51 4.88 6.96 -9.72
C LYS A 51 3.96 5.89 -10.27
N LYS A 52 4.39 5.23 -11.33
CA LYS A 52 3.73 4.02 -11.83
C LYS A 52 3.89 2.88 -10.83
N MET A 53 2.90 1.99 -10.79
CA MET A 53 2.91 0.83 -9.90
C MET A 53 4.19 0.01 -10.00
N ALA A 54 4.66 -0.27 -11.23
CA ALA A 54 5.88 -1.05 -11.49
C ALA A 54 7.16 -0.42 -10.93
N GLU A 55 7.18 0.89 -10.68
CA GLU A 55 8.31 1.59 -10.07
C GLU A 55 8.16 1.67 -8.55
N ALA A 56 6.96 1.97 -8.06
CA ALA A 56 6.70 2.09 -6.63
C ALA A 56 6.90 0.77 -5.88
N VAL A 57 6.55 -0.37 -6.47
CA VAL A 57 6.77 -1.69 -5.84
C VAL A 57 8.25 -2.06 -5.68
N LYS A 58 9.17 -1.38 -6.38
CA LYS A 58 10.61 -1.60 -6.23
C LYS A 58 11.16 -1.05 -4.91
N ALA A 59 10.39 -0.22 -4.20
CA ALA A 59 10.79 0.32 -2.91
C ALA A 59 11.08 -0.76 -1.86
N ASP A 60 11.87 -0.41 -0.86
CA ASP A 60 12.25 -1.30 0.25
C ASP A 60 11.07 -1.52 1.20
N MET A 61 10.33 -0.45 1.47
CA MET A 61 9.15 -0.45 2.31
C MET A 61 7.90 -0.11 1.49
N VAL A 62 6.89 -0.98 1.54
CA VAL A 62 5.66 -0.85 0.75
C VAL A 62 4.44 -0.89 1.65
N PHE A 63 3.67 0.20 1.64
CA PHE A 63 2.40 0.33 2.36
C PHE A 63 1.25 -0.06 1.45
N LEU A 64 0.53 -1.13 1.80
CA LEU A 64 -0.67 -1.57 1.09
C LEU A 64 -1.90 -0.84 1.65
N ALA A 65 -2.37 0.16 0.92
CA ALA A 65 -3.56 0.96 1.24
C ALA A 65 -4.65 0.82 0.15
N VAL A 66 -4.72 -0.35 -0.48
CA VAL A 66 -5.75 -0.72 -1.46
C VAL A 66 -6.95 -1.39 -0.78
N ARG A 67 -8.04 -1.59 -1.53
CA ARG A 67 -9.11 -2.48 -1.06
C ARG A 67 -8.60 -3.92 -0.99
N PHE A 68 -9.13 -4.71 -0.04
CA PHE A 68 -8.76 -6.11 0.13
C PHE A 68 -8.88 -6.88 -1.19
N GLU A 69 -9.93 -6.71 -1.98
CA GLU A 69 -10.07 -7.44 -3.27
C GLU A 69 -8.93 -7.15 -4.27
N SER A 70 -8.36 -5.94 -4.23
CA SER A 70 -7.31 -5.49 -5.15
C SER A 70 -5.89 -5.86 -4.70
N HIS A 71 -5.71 -6.46 -3.50
CA HIS A 71 -4.37 -6.84 -3.03
C HIS A 71 -3.69 -7.87 -3.94
N ARG A 72 -4.49 -8.74 -4.58
CA ARG A 72 -3.97 -9.79 -5.48
C ARG A 72 -3.31 -9.23 -6.73
N ASP A 73 -3.86 -8.14 -7.27
CA ASP A 73 -3.30 -7.49 -8.47
C ASP A 73 -2.00 -6.77 -8.14
N VAL A 74 -1.90 -6.20 -6.93
CA VAL A 74 -0.64 -5.65 -6.42
C VAL A 74 0.37 -6.77 -6.20
N ALA A 75 -0.03 -7.90 -5.62
CA ALA A 75 0.87 -9.03 -5.37
C ALA A 75 1.48 -9.59 -6.66
N LYS A 76 0.71 -9.59 -7.77
CA LYS A 76 1.17 -9.98 -9.11
C LYS A 76 2.15 -8.98 -9.75
N ALA A 77 2.25 -7.77 -9.23
CA ALA A 77 3.13 -6.74 -9.79
C ALA A 77 4.62 -7.09 -9.67
N LEU A 78 4.97 -7.98 -8.73
CA LEU A 78 6.33 -8.51 -8.59
C LEU A 78 6.33 -10.03 -8.52
N PRO A 79 7.30 -10.69 -9.17
CA PRO A 79 7.47 -12.14 -9.07
C PRO A 79 7.96 -12.59 -7.69
N THR A 80 8.64 -11.71 -6.93
CA THR A 80 9.07 -11.99 -5.55
C THR A 80 9.08 -10.72 -4.70
N TRP A 81 8.75 -10.90 -3.41
CA TRP A 81 8.75 -9.86 -2.39
C TRP A 81 9.81 -10.11 -1.30
N LYS A 82 10.72 -11.06 -1.52
CA LYS A 82 11.81 -11.37 -0.57
C LYS A 82 12.66 -10.12 -0.30
N GLY A 83 12.93 -9.87 0.98
CA GLY A 83 13.76 -8.75 1.44
C GLY A 83 13.06 -7.39 1.46
N LYS A 84 11.74 -7.34 1.20
CA LYS A 84 10.94 -6.12 1.29
C LYS A 84 10.09 -6.12 2.56
N THR A 85 9.91 -4.94 3.14
CA THR A 85 9.00 -4.75 4.28
C THR A 85 7.65 -4.32 3.75
N ILE A 86 6.64 -5.18 3.88
CA ILE A 86 5.26 -4.87 3.49
C ILE A 86 4.47 -4.50 4.75
N ILE A 87 3.84 -3.33 4.72
CA ILE A 87 2.94 -2.86 5.77
C ILE A 87 1.53 -2.92 5.19
N ASP A 88 0.79 -3.97 5.57
CA ASP A 88 -0.59 -4.16 5.12
C ASP A 88 -1.56 -3.34 5.98
N ALA A 89 -2.17 -2.32 5.37
CA ALA A 89 -3.23 -1.52 5.97
C ALA A 89 -4.59 -1.78 5.29
N THR A 90 -4.71 -2.87 4.52
CA THR A 90 -5.98 -3.29 3.95
C THR A 90 -6.85 -3.89 5.04
N ASN A 91 -8.12 -3.48 5.07
CA ASN A 91 -9.09 -4.04 5.98
C ASN A 91 -10.08 -4.90 5.20
N ALA A 92 -10.15 -6.19 5.53
CA ALA A 92 -11.10 -7.13 4.94
C ALA A 92 -12.47 -6.98 5.59
N TYR A 93 -13.15 -5.85 5.34
CA TYR A 93 -14.56 -5.71 5.72
C TYR A 93 -15.45 -6.38 4.66
N GLY A 94 -15.61 -7.69 4.82
CA GLY A 94 -16.53 -8.55 4.08
C GLY A 94 -16.71 -9.84 4.88
N GLY A 95 -17.89 -10.01 5.46
CA GLY A 95 -18.21 -11.11 6.39
C GLY A 95 -18.02 -12.51 5.79
N LEU A 96 -17.83 -13.46 6.70
CA LEU A 96 -17.49 -14.87 6.51
C LEU A 96 -16.03 -15.13 6.12
N CYS A 97 -15.20 -15.02 7.15
CA CYS A 97 -14.28 -16.12 7.44
C CYS A 97 -15.08 -17.44 7.47
N ARG A 98 -15.19 -18.15 6.34
CA ARG A 98 -15.24 -19.61 6.40
C ARG A 98 -13.82 -20.05 6.71
N VAL A 99 -13.53 -20.18 8.00
CA VAL A 99 -12.50 -21.09 8.46
C VAL A 99 -12.86 -22.42 7.78
N LYS A 100 -12.09 -22.85 6.78
CA LYS A 100 -12.02 -24.28 6.52
C LYS A 100 -11.27 -24.82 7.73
N ASP A 101 -12.00 -25.50 8.59
CA ASP A 101 -11.47 -26.29 9.69
C ASP A 101 -10.38 -27.21 9.10
N ASP A 102 -9.11 -26.85 9.28
CA ASP A 102 -7.94 -27.72 9.16
C ASP A 102 -6.63 -26.93 9.42
N ALA A 103 -6.55 -26.26 10.57
CA ALA A 103 -5.25 -25.94 11.17
C ALA A 103 -5.45 -25.59 12.65
N THR A 104 -4.97 -26.48 13.51
CA THR A 104 -4.93 -26.37 14.96
C THR A 104 -4.33 -25.04 15.42
N ILE A 105 -5.16 -24.14 15.97
CA ILE A 105 -4.71 -22.97 16.72
C ILE A 105 -4.47 -23.42 18.16
N SER A 106 -3.20 -23.59 18.53
CA SER A 106 -2.77 -23.73 19.93
C SER A 106 -3.09 -22.45 20.69
N ARG A 107 -4.11 -22.53 21.53
CA ARG A 107 -4.59 -21.49 22.44
C ARG A 107 -3.64 -21.43 23.64
N LEU A 108 -2.95 -20.30 23.84
CA LEU A 108 -2.24 -20.02 25.09
C LEU A 108 -3.24 -19.54 26.15
N ARG A 109 -3.61 -20.44 27.06
CA ARG A 109 -3.68 -20.18 28.50
C ARG A 109 -3.10 -21.40 29.21
#